data_AF-A0A1I4C030-F1
#
_entry.id   AF-A0A1I4C030-F1
#
_cell.length_a   1.000
_cell.length_b   1.000
_cell.length_c   1.000
_cell.angle_alpha   90.00
_cell.angle_beta   90.00
_cell.angle_gamma   90.00
#
_symmetry.space_group_name_H-M   'P 1'
#
loop_
_entity.id
_entity.type
_entity.pdbx_description
1 polymer ?
#
loop_
_entity_poly.entity_id
_entity_poly.type
_entity_poly.pdbx_seq_one_letter_code
_entity_poly.pdbx_strand_id
1 'polypeptide(L)'
;MPIRPENRDRYPADWPQISRRIRFGRAQGRCECHGECRRGTHRGRCPNRHGREAYGTGSMVVLTVAHLNHTPEDCRDTNLRAMCQGCHLHYDRDHHRQTAAATRRAAVEGAGQLALVDLAEFEDDEELIEALYGPQPEPCPLAGYARPATRPPFEVDPLRPVVSLPPLDDYTPPARTTVRNR
;
A
#
# COMPACT_ATOMS: atom_id res chain seq x y z
N MET A 1 -5.13 -18.40 -1.16
CA MET A 1 -5.44 -17.47 -0.07
C MET A 1 -6.80 -17.82 0.51
N PRO A 2 -7.01 -17.73 1.83
CA PRO A 2 -8.36 -17.80 2.41
C PRO A 2 -9.20 -16.61 1.92
N ILE A 3 -10.48 -16.86 1.61
CA ILE A 3 -11.43 -15.79 1.24
C ILE A 3 -11.75 -15.01 2.51
N ARG A 4 -11.60 -13.68 2.46
CA ARG A 4 -11.93 -12.84 3.60
C ARG A 4 -13.45 -12.87 3.87
N PRO A 5 -13.91 -12.84 5.13
CA PRO A 5 -15.33 -12.91 5.46
C PRO A 5 -16.20 -11.91 4.67
N GLU A 6 -15.73 -10.68 4.51
CA GLU A 6 -16.42 -9.60 3.80
C GLU A 6 -16.59 -9.84 2.29
N ASN A 7 -15.83 -10.77 1.71
CA ASN A 7 -15.88 -11.07 0.27
C ASN A 7 -16.63 -12.38 -0.03
N ARG A 8 -17.16 -13.07 0.99
CA ARG A 8 -17.79 -14.39 0.80
C ARG A 8 -18.96 -14.36 -0.17
N ASP A 9 -19.75 -13.30 -0.14
CA ASP A 9 -20.96 -13.16 -0.95
C ASP A 9 -20.67 -12.90 -2.44
N ARG A 10 -19.43 -12.56 -2.78
CA ARG A 10 -18.97 -12.42 -4.17
C ARG A 10 -18.76 -13.76 -4.87
N TYR A 11 -18.74 -14.85 -4.12
CA TYR A 11 -18.57 -16.20 -4.62
C TYR A 11 -19.91 -16.92 -4.64
N PRO A 12 -20.13 -17.84 -5.58
CA PRO A 12 -21.36 -18.62 -5.62
C PRO A 12 -21.44 -19.56 -4.41
N ALA A 13 -22.66 -19.95 -4.02
CA ALA A 13 -22.90 -20.79 -2.84
C ALA A 13 -22.21 -22.17 -2.92
N ASP A 14 -22.01 -22.68 -4.14
CA ASP A 14 -21.35 -23.96 -4.43
C ASP A 14 -19.82 -23.82 -4.61
N TRP A 15 -19.23 -22.67 -4.23
CA TRP A 15 -17.78 -22.46 -4.27
C TRP A 15 -16.95 -23.57 -3.59
N PRO A 16 -17.34 -24.14 -2.43
CA PRO A 16 -16.59 -25.26 -1.84
C PRO A 16 -16.47 -26.47 -2.78
N GLN A 17 -17.53 -26.78 -3.54
CA GLN A 17 -17.59 -27.85 -4.51
C GLN A 17 -16.73 -27.53 -5.73
N ILE A 18 -16.86 -26.32 -6.30
CA ILE A 18 -16.03 -25.83 -7.40
C ILE A 18 -14.55 -25.90 -7.01
N SER A 19 -14.19 -25.35 -5.85
CA SER A 19 -12.82 -25.32 -5.34
C SER A 19 -12.22 -26.72 -5.18
N ARG A 20 -13.01 -27.67 -4.66
CA ARG A 20 -12.58 -29.08 -4.51
C ARG A 20 -12.39 -29.73 -5.88
N ARG A 21 -13.34 -29.55 -6.81
CA ARG A 21 -13.27 -30.10 -8.17
C ARG A 21 -12.02 -29.60 -8.91
N ILE A 22 -11.72 -28.31 -8.84
CA ILE A 22 -10.54 -27.74 -9.49
C ILE A 22 -9.25 -28.29 -8.85
N ARG A 23 -9.12 -28.28 -7.52
CA ARG A 23 -7.88 -28.67 -6.84
C ARG A 23 -7.58 -30.17 -6.85
N PHE A 24 -8.62 -30.99 -6.70
CA PHE A 24 -8.45 -32.43 -6.47
C PHE A 24 -9.04 -33.30 -7.56
N GLY A 25 -10.05 -32.82 -8.29
CA GLY A 25 -10.58 -33.50 -9.48
C GLY A 25 -9.71 -33.24 -10.70
N ARG A 26 -9.74 -32.00 -11.21
CA ARG A 26 -9.02 -31.59 -12.44
C ARG A 26 -7.51 -31.60 -12.25
N ALA A 27 -7.03 -30.90 -11.23
CA ALA A 27 -5.59 -30.73 -11.00
C ALA A 27 -4.92 -31.95 -10.34
N GLN A 28 -5.72 -32.91 -9.84
CA GLN A 28 -5.28 -34.12 -9.13
C GLN A 28 -4.29 -33.82 -8.00
N GLY A 29 -4.54 -32.74 -7.24
CA GLY A 29 -3.70 -32.33 -6.14
C GLY A 29 -2.33 -31.80 -6.56
N ARG A 30 -2.09 -31.47 -7.84
CA ARG A 30 -0.84 -30.87 -8.33
C ARG A 30 -1.08 -29.47 -8.88
N CYS A 31 -0.19 -28.54 -8.56
CA CYS A 31 -0.24 -27.18 -9.10
C CYS A 31 -0.32 -27.16 -10.64
N GLU A 32 -1.24 -26.39 -11.20
CA GLU A 32 -1.49 -26.19 -12.65
C GLU A 32 -0.71 -25.00 -13.21
N CYS A 33 0.19 -24.39 -12.44
CA CYS A 33 1.02 -23.29 -12.94
C CYS A 33 2.09 -23.81 -13.92
N HIS A 34 2.16 -23.24 -15.12
CA HIS A 34 3.17 -23.54 -16.15
C HIS A 34 4.27 -22.49 -16.30
N GLY A 35 4.32 -21.50 -15.41
CA GLY A 35 5.31 -20.41 -15.44
C GLY A 35 4.69 -19.02 -15.40
N GLU A 36 3.37 -18.94 -15.55
CA GLU A 36 2.60 -17.69 -15.46
C GLU A 36 2.76 -16.95 -14.12
N CYS A 37 3.18 -17.64 -13.06
CA CYS A 37 3.53 -17.01 -11.79
C CYS A 37 4.82 -16.15 -11.86
N ARG A 38 5.62 -16.25 -12.93
CA ARG A 38 6.89 -15.49 -13.10
C ARG A 38 7.91 -15.66 -11.97
N ARG A 39 7.76 -16.69 -11.13
CA ARG A 39 8.68 -16.99 -10.01
C ARG A 39 10.01 -17.58 -10.47
N GLY A 40 10.08 -18.10 -11.70
CA GLY A 40 11.30 -18.71 -12.25
C GLY A 40 11.73 -20.03 -11.59
N THR A 41 10.91 -20.63 -10.72
CA THR A 41 11.27 -21.84 -9.96
C THR A 41 11.00 -23.15 -10.69
N HIS A 42 10.30 -23.12 -11.82
CA HIS A 42 10.01 -24.31 -12.61
C HIS A 42 9.93 -23.95 -14.10
N ARG A 43 10.50 -24.80 -14.96
CA ARG A 43 10.54 -24.61 -16.43
C ARG A 43 9.31 -25.15 -17.16
N GLY A 44 8.46 -25.90 -16.46
CA GLY A 44 7.21 -26.45 -16.99
C GLY A 44 6.12 -26.40 -15.93
N ARG A 45 5.24 -27.42 -15.89
CA ARG A 45 4.23 -27.50 -14.84
C ARG A 45 4.86 -27.64 -13.46
N CYS A 46 4.50 -26.75 -12.54
CA CYS A 46 4.98 -26.73 -11.15
C CYS A 46 4.92 -28.14 -10.51
N PRO A 47 5.99 -28.59 -9.83
CA PRO A 47 6.04 -29.94 -9.26
C PRO A 47 5.26 -30.07 -7.95
N ASN A 48 4.92 -28.95 -7.30
CA ASN A 48 4.29 -28.94 -5.98
C ASN A 48 2.94 -29.66 -5.97
N ARG A 49 2.79 -30.58 -5.01
CA ARG A 49 1.57 -31.35 -4.75
C ARG A 49 1.02 -31.03 -3.37
N HIS A 50 -0.30 -30.98 -3.22
CA HIS A 50 -0.94 -30.70 -1.95
C HIS A 50 -0.47 -31.65 -0.84
N GLY A 51 -0.20 -31.11 0.34
CA GLY A 51 0.24 -31.88 1.52
C GLY A 51 1.66 -32.43 1.42
N ARG A 52 2.42 -32.10 0.37
CA ARG A 52 3.84 -32.42 0.25
C ARG A 52 4.69 -31.19 0.56
N GLU A 53 5.99 -31.40 0.76
CA GLU A 53 6.94 -30.30 0.89
C GLU A 53 7.07 -29.52 -0.42
N ALA A 54 7.12 -28.20 -0.30
CA ALA A 54 7.28 -27.30 -1.42
C ALA A 54 8.74 -27.34 -1.91
N TYR A 55 8.90 -27.44 -3.23
CA TYR A 55 10.20 -27.36 -3.86
C TYR A 55 10.89 -26.02 -3.51
N GLY A 56 12.10 -26.10 -2.96
CA GLY A 56 12.94 -24.96 -2.58
C GLY A 56 12.72 -24.44 -1.15
N THR A 57 11.46 -24.31 -0.69
CA THR A 57 11.17 -23.75 0.66
C THR A 57 10.94 -24.79 1.74
N GLY A 58 10.68 -26.05 1.41
CA GLY A 58 10.38 -27.13 2.37
C GLY A 58 9.02 -27.01 3.08
N SER A 59 8.36 -25.86 3.02
CA SER A 59 7.02 -25.66 3.63
C SER A 59 5.95 -26.56 3.03
N MET A 60 4.96 -26.94 3.84
CA MET A 60 3.83 -27.76 3.38
C MET A 60 3.02 -27.05 2.30
N VAL A 61 2.79 -27.73 1.18
CA VAL A 61 2.05 -27.19 0.03
C VAL A 61 0.56 -27.19 0.29
N VAL A 62 -0.03 -26.00 0.22
CA VAL A 62 -1.48 -25.81 0.21
C VAL A 62 -1.92 -25.37 -1.18
N LEU A 63 -2.79 -26.16 -1.80
CA LEU A 63 -3.41 -25.78 -3.07
C LEU A 63 -4.64 -24.91 -2.81
N THR A 64 -4.73 -23.86 -3.61
CA THR A 64 -5.83 -22.89 -3.62
C THR A 64 -6.25 -22.66 -5.07
N VAL A 65 -7.42 -22.08 -5.29
CA VAL A 65 -7.89 -21.71 -6.63
C VAL A 65 -7.59 -20.23 -6.86
N ALA A 66 -6.94 -19.92 -7.97
CA ALA A 66 -6.66 -18.57 -8.44
C ALA A 66 -7.63 -18.20 -9.58
N HIS A 67 -8.14 -16.98 -9.56
CA HIS A 67 -8.89 -16.37 -10.67
C HIS A 67 -7.89 -15.60 -11.52
N LEU A 68 -7.74 -15.95 -12.79
CA LEU A 68 -6.70 -15.38 -13.64
C LEU A 68 -6.95 -13.92 -13.99
N ASN A 69 -8.21 -13.52 -14.05
CA ASN A 69 -8.61 -12.12 -14.21
C ASN A 69 -8.74 -11.35 -12.88
N HIS A 70 -8.44 -11.96 -11.73
CA HIS A 70 -8.67 -11.40 -10.39
C HIS A 70 -10.12 -10.98 -10.11
N THR A 71 -11.10 -11.56 -10.81
CA THR A 71 -12.55 -11.34 -10.60
C THR A 71 -13.18 -12.55 -9.90
N PRO A 72 -13.52 -12.48 -8.60
CA PRO A 72 -14.17 -13.53 -7.82
C PRO A 72 -15.47 -14.11 -8.42
N GLU A 73 -16.23 -13.27 -9.11
CA GLU A 73 -17.53 -13.62 -9.68
C GLU A 73 -17.38 -14.53 -10.92
N ASP A 74 -16.22 -14.48 -11.59
CA ASP A 74 -15.96 -15.26 -12.80
C ASP A 74 -15.41 -16.66 -12.48
N CYS A 75 -16.32 -17.56 -12.13
CA CYS A 75 -16.01 -18.95 -11.77
C CYS A 75 -15.91 -19.91 -12.98
N ARG A 76 -15.74 -19.43 -14.22
CA ARG A 76 -15.59 -20.30 -15.40
C ARG A 76 -14.31 -21.14 -15.30
N ASP A 77 -14.37 -22.40 -15.70
CA ASP A 77 -13.23 -23.34 -15.63
C ASP A 77 -11.95 -22.82 -16.28
N THR A 78 -12.08 -22.06 -17.36
CA THR A 78 -10.98 -21.45 -18.11
C THR A 78 -10.31 -20.31 -17.34
N ASN A 79 -11.04 -19.63 -16.46
CA ASN A 79 -10.54 -18.56 -15.60
C ASN A 79 -9.96 -19.08 -14.27
N LEU A 80 -10.30 -20.31 -13.88
CA LEU A 80 -9.84 -20.89 -12.62
C LEU A 80 -8.56 -21.71 -12.80
N ARG A 81 -7.64 -21.61 -11.85
CA ARG A 81 -6.41 -22.40 -11.81
C ARG A 81 -6.14 -22.97 -10.42
N ALA A 82 -5.81 -24.25 -10.31
CA ALA A 82 -5.28 -24.79 -9.05
C ALA A 82 -3.81 -24.39 -8.88
N MET A 83 -3.49 -23.54 -7.91
CA MET A 83 -2.12 -23.09 -7.66
C MET A 83 -1.68 -23.39 -6.22
N CYS A 84 -0.40 -23.75 -6.05
CA CYS A 84 0.23 -23.76 -4.73
C CYS A 84 0.36 -22.34 -4.18
N GLN A 85 0.46 -22.21 -2.86
CA GLN A 85 0.56 -20.92 -2.18
C GLN A 85 1.68 -20.04 -2.77
N GLY A 86 2.83 -20.63 -3.09
CA GLY A 86 3.97 -19.90 -3.63
C GLY A 86 3.75 -19.37 -5.05
N CYS A 87 3.08 -20.14 -5.92
CA CYS A 87 2.77 -19.69 -7.29
C CYS A 87 1.63 -18.67 -7.28
N HIS A 88 0.59 -18.90 -6.47
CA HIS A 88 -0.56 -18.00 -6.36
C HIS A 88 -0.12 -16.61 -5.88
N LEU A 89 0.67 -16.53 -4.80
CA LEU A 89 1.17 -15.25 -4.28
C LEU A 89 2.05 -14.48 -5.28
N HIS A 90 2.81 -15.19 -6.12
CA HIS A 90 3.62 -14.53 -7.15
C HIS A 90 2.78 -14.07 -8.33
N TYR A 91 1.76 -14.84 -8.72
CA TYR A 91 0.82 -14.44 -9.76
C TYR A 91 0.09 -13.14 -9.37
N ASP A 92 -0.41 -13.08 -8.14
CA ASP A 92 -1.18 -11.94 -7.62
C ASP A 92 -0.30 -10.75 -7.20
N ARG A 93 1.03 -10.81 -7.35
CA ARG A 93 1.96 -9.82 -6.78
C ARG A 93 1.61 -8.39 -7.18
N ASP A 94 1.35 -8.17 -8.46
CA ASP A 94 1.12 -6.82 -8.98
C ASP A 94 -0.29 -6.33 -8.60
N HIS A 95 -1.29 -7.21 -8.59
CA HIS A 95 -2.63 -6.90 -8.06
C HIS A 95 -2.58 -6.56 -6.56
N HIS A 96 -1.83 -7.32 -5.75
CA HIS A 96 -1.62 -7.02 -4.34
C HIS A 96 -0.90 -5.69 -4.12
N ARG A 97 0.09 -5.34 -4.95
CA ARG A 97 0.76 -4.04 -4.89
C ARG A 97 -0.21 -2.88 -5.14
N GLN A 98 -1.06 -3.00 -6.15
CA GLN A 98 -2.09 -2.01 -6.48
C GLN A 98 -3.09 -1.85 -5.31
N THR A 99 -3.67 -2.95 -4.83
CA THR A 99 -4.65 -2.90 -3.73
C THR A 99 -4.04 -2.40 -2.43
N ALA A 100 -2.79 -2.77 -2.11
CA ALA A 100 -2.09 -2.27 -0.94
C ALA A 100 -1.78 -0.77 -1.05
N ALA A 101 -1.40 -0.28 -2.23
CA ALA A 101 -1.19 1.15 -2.46
C ALA A 101 -2.50 1.94 -2.26
N ALA A 102 -3.61 1.47 -2.85
CA ALA A 102 -4.93 2.08 -2.68
C ALA A 102 -5.39 2.07 -1.21
N THR A 103 -5.19 0.97 -0.48
CA THR A 103 -5.56 0.88 0.94
C THR A 103 -4.72 1.83 1.80
N ARG A 104 -3.40 1.92 1.54
CA ARG A 104 -2.54 2.87 2.25
C ARG A 104 -2.94 4.32 1.96
N ARG A 105 -3.24 4.65 0.70
CA ARG A 105 -3.72 5.98 0.31
C ARG A 105 -5.01 6.33 1.06
N ALA A 106 -6.01 5.45 1.02
CA ALA A 106 -7.28 5.66 1.72
C ALA A 106 -7.10 5.79 3.25
N ALA A 107 -6.16 5.06 3.86
CA ALA A 107 -5.87 5.19 5.29
C ALA A 107 -5.19 6.53 5.63
N VAL A 108 -4.28 7.03 4.78
CA VAL A 108 -3.63 8.34 4.93
C VAL A 108 -4.64 9.48 4.77
N GLU A 109 -5.47 9.42 3.73
CA GLU A 109 -6.56 10.37 3.50
C GLU A 109 -7.58 10.36 4.67
N GLY A 110 -7.97 9.17 5.13
CA GLY A 110 -8.84 9.02 6.30
C GLY A 110 -8.25 9.50 7.62
N ALA A 111 -6.91 9.56 7.74
CA ALA A 111 -6.21 10.14 8.88
C ALA A 111 -6.06 11.67 8.79
N GLY A 112 -6.64 12.30 7.76
CA GLY A 112 -6.68 13.75 7.58
C GLY A 112 -5.49 14.33 6.84
N GLN A 113 -4.66 13.50 6.20
CA GLN A 113 -3.61 14.00 5.29
C GLN A 113 -4.19 14.27 3.90
N LEU A 114 -3.88 15.45 3.36
CA LEU A 114 -4.25 15.83 2.00
C LEU A 114 -3.56 14.88 0.99
N ALA A 115 -4.29 14.52 -0.07
CA ALA A 115 -3.71 13.75 -1.17
C ALA A 115 -2.61 14.59 -1.84
N LEU A 116 -1.47 13.96 -2.13
CA LEU A 116 -0.51 14.56 -3.04
C LEU A 116 -1.14 14.56 -4.43
N VAL A 117 -1.57 15.74 -4.86
CA VAL A 117 -1.95 16.00 -6.25
C VAL A 117 -0.67 16.19 -7.05
N ASP A 118 -0.63 15.64 -8.27
CA ASP A 118 0.52 15.85 -9.15
C ASP A 118 0.44 17.27 -9.71
N LEU A 119 1.34 18.14 -9.25
CA LEU A 119 1.38 19.55 -9.66
C LEU A 119 1.62 19.70 -11.18
N ALA A 120 2.14 18.66 -11.85
CA ALA A 120 2.37 18.65 -13.29
C ALA A 120 1.10 18.43 -14.13
N GLU A 121 -0.02 18.01 -13.52
CA GLU A 121 -1.31 17.82 -14.22
C GLU A 121 -2.15 19.11 -14.28
N PHE A 122 -1.72 20.18 -13.60
CA PHE A 122 -2.39 21.48 -13.63
C PHE A 122 -1.70 22.39 -14.65
N GLU A 123 -2.41 22.75 -15.73
CA GLU A 123 -1.90 23.62 -16.78
C GLU A 123 -1.96 25.11 -16.39
N ASP A 124 -2.74 25.44 -15.36
CA ASP A 124 -2.97 26.81 -14.88
C ASP A 124 -2.70 26.95 -13.36
N ASP A 125 -1.89 27.95 -13.00
CA ASP A 125 -1.51 28.23 -11.61
C ASP A 125 -2.71 28.70 -10.76
N GLU A 126 -3.73 29.31 -11.37
CA GLU A 126 -4.92 29.83 -10.68
C GLU A 126 -5.82 28.67 -10.22
N GLU A 127 -5.99 27.65 -11.07
CA GLU A 127 -6.74 26.41 -10.76
C GLU A 127 -6.03 25.60 -9.66
N LEU A 128 -4.70 25.54 -9.69
CA LEU A 128 -3.90 24.87 -8.68
C LEU A 128 -4.00 25.55 -7.31
N ILE A 129 -3.99 26.89 -7.26
CA ILE A 129 -4.11 27.66 -6.02
C ILE A 129 -5.48 27.44 -5.38
N GLU A 130 -6.56 27.46 -6.16
CA GLU A 130 -7.92 27.19 -5.66
C GLU A 130 -8.06 25.75 -5.16
N ALA A 131 -7.51 24.75 -5.86
CA ALA A 131 -7.55 23.36 -5.46
C ALA A 131 -6.76 23.06 -4.17
N LEU A 132 -5.60 23.71 -3.98
CA LEU A 132 -4.74 23.50 -2.80
C LEU A 132 -5.21 24.26 -1.56
N TYR A 133 -5.71 25.49 -1.73
CA TYR A 133 -5.95 26.40 -0.61
C TYR A 133 -7.42 26.80 -0.45
N GLY A 134 -8.30 26.39 -1.36
CA GLY A 134 -9.69 26.83 -1.40
C GLY A 134 -9.82 28.32 -1.75
N PRO A 135 -11.03 28.90 -1.60
CA PRO A 135 -11.21 30.34 -1.79
C PRO A 135 -10.32 31.11 -0.81
N GLN A 136 -9.43 31.95 -1.35
CA GLN A 136 -8.53 32.76 -0.54
C GLN A 136 -9.37 33.59 0.45
N PRO A 137 -9.07 33.56 1.76
CA PRO A 137 -9.80 34.39 2.70
C PRO A 137 -9.62 35.86 2.32
N GLU A 138 -10.71 36.61 2.33
CA GLU A 138 -10.68 38.08 2.24
C GLU A 138 -9.58 38.60 3.18
N PRO A 139 -8.70 39.52 2.73
CA PRO A 139 -7.57 39.96 3.51
C PRO A 139 -8.08 40.52 4.83
N CYS A 140 -7.91 39.75 5.92
CA CYS A 140 -8.21 40.22 7.25
C CYS A 140 -7.32 41.43 7.50
N PRO A 141 -7.87 42.66 7.61
CA PRO A 141 -7.06 43.79 8.02
C PRO A 141 -6.50 43.42 9.39
N LEU A 142 -5.17 43.40 9.51
CA LEU A 142 -4.46 43.02 10.73
C LEU A 142 -4.86 43.98 11.86
N ALA A 143 -6.00 43.72 12.50
CA ALA A 143 -6.48 44.47 13.64
C ALA A 143 -5.71 43.97 14.87
N GLY A 144 -4.49 44.50 15.04
CA GLY A 144 -3.96 44.73 16.39
C GLY A 144 -3.01 43.69 17.00
N TYR A 145 -2.52 42.67 16.29
CA TYR A 145 -1.46 41.79 16.85
C TYR A 145 -0.03 42.15 16.40
N ALA A 146 0.13 43.10 15.48
CA ALA A 146 1.42 43.74 15.28
C ALA A 146 1.63 44.78 16.38
N ARG A 147 2.18 44.37 17.53
CA ARG A 147 2.91 45.33 18.36
C ARG A 147 3.99 45.93 17.45
N PRO A 148 4.08 47.27 17.28
CA PRO A 148 5.19 47.83 16.53
C PRO A 148 6.47 47.29 17.15
N ALA A 149 7.37 46.76 16.33
CA ALA A 149 8.68 46.32 16.78
C ALA A 149 9.43 47.55 17.31
N THR A 150 9.22 47.89 18.58
CA THR A 150 9.93 48.98 19.26
C THR A 150 11.39 48.65 19.46
N ARG A 151 11.73 47.36 19.30
CA ARG A 151 13.10 46.90 19.16
C ARG A 151 13.48 46.97 17.69
N PRO A 152 14.53 47.73 17.30
CA PRO A 152 15.04 47.67 15.95
C PRO A 152 15.40 46.21 15.62
N PRO A 153 15.12 45.73 14.39
CA PRO A 153 15.56 44.41 13.96
C PRO A 153 17.06 44.28 14.22
N PHE A 154 17.51 43.09 14.59
CA PHE A 154 18.94 42.86 14.77
C PHE A 154 19.62 43.19 13.44
N GLU A 155 20.65 44.03 13.46
CA GLU A 155 21.42 44.35 12.26
C GLU A 155 22.20 43.11 11.87
N VAL A 156 21.65 42.33 10.94
CA VAL A 156 22.29 41.13 10.42
C VAL A 156 23.20 41.59 9.30
N ASP A 157 24.50 41.65 9.57
CA ASP A 157 25.51 41.85 8.52
C ASP A 157 25.45 40.67 7.53
N PRO A 158 25.02 40.88 6.27
CA PRO A 158 24.88 39.82 5.28
C PRO A 158 26.22 39.22 4.84
N LEU A 159 27.35 39.86 5.17
CA LEU A 159 28.70 39.36 4.91
C LEU A 159 29.33 38.69 6.14
N ARG A 160 28.59 38.56 7.25
CA ARG A 160 29.10 37.89 8.45
C ARG A 160 29.39 36.42 8.14
N PRO A 161 30.63 35.94 8.28
CA PRO A 161 30.98 34.57 7.95
C PRO A 161 30.34 33.58 8.94
N VAL A 162 29.88 32.43 8.44
CA VAL A 162 29.12 31.40 9.20
C VAL A 162 29.84 30.91 10.46
N VAL A 163 31.17 31.00 10.51
CA VAL A 163 31.99 30.66 11.69
C VAL A 163 31.70 31.54 12.92
N SER A 164 31.01 32.66 12.75
CA SER A 164 30.64 33.57 13.84
C SER A 164 29.26 33.29 14.43
N LEU A 165 28.50 32.33 13.90
CA LEU A 165 27.23 31.90 14.50
C LEU A 165 27.50 30.79 15.52
N PRO A 166 26.86 30.80 16.70
CA PRO A 166 26.95 29.67 17.61
C PRO A 166 26.38 28.42 16.92
N PRO A 167 27.00 27.24 17.12
CA PRO A 167 26.53 26.00 16.51
C PRO A 167 25.12 25.66 17.03
N LEU A 168 24.23 25.20 16.14
CA LEU A 168 22.83 24.88 16.43
C LEU A 168 22.63 23.70 17.43
N ASP A 169 23.70 22.96 17.73
CA ASP A 169 23.65 21.65 18.38
C ASP A 169 23.85 21.68 19.91
N ASP A 170 23.84 22.84 20.55
CA ASP A 170 23.89 22.95 22.03
C ASP A 170 22.51 22.80 22.70
N TYR A 171 21.45 22.53 21.92
CA TYR A 171 20.14 22.16 22.46
C TYR A 171 20.21 20.81 23.20
N THR A 172 20.30 20.87 24.52
CA THR A 172 20.10 19.72 25.39
C THR A 172 18.62 19.65 25.78
N PRO A 173 17.83 18.70 25.24
CA PRO A 173 16.42 18.58 25.63
C PRO A 173 16.30 18.23 27.12
N PRO A 174 15.30 18.77 27.83
CA PRO A 174 15.07 18.39 29.22
C PRO A 174 14.76 16.89 29.34
N ALA A 175 15.24 16.27 30.41
CA ALA A 175 15.06 14.84 30.64
C ALA A 175 13.56 14.47 30.66
N ARG A 176 13.16 13.50 29.82
CA ARG A 176 11.79 12.97 29.78
C ARG A 176 11.46 12.31 31.13
N THR A 177 10.58 12.94 31.92
CA THR A 177 9.91 12.28 33.03
C THR A 177 8.92 11.26 32.49
N THR A 178 9.29 9.98 32.51
CA THR A 178 8.34 8.90 32.24
C THR A 178 7.52 8.65 33.50
N VAL A 179 6.44 9.40 33.69
CA VAL A 179 5.39 9.00 34.62
C VAL A 179 4.66 7.81 33.99
N ARG A 180 5.06 6.59 34.37
CA ARG A 180 4.25 5.40 34.14
C ARG A 180 3.05 5.49 35.08
N ASN A 181 1.91 5.90 34.58
CA ASN A 181 0.64 5.70 35.30
C ASN A 181 0.41 4.19 35.45
N ARG A 182 0.23 3.75 36.70
CA ARG A 182 -0.27 2.42 37.06
C ARG A 182 -1.75 2.33 36.77
#